data_AF-A0A2G5IKZ2-F1
#
_entry.id   AF-A0A2G5IKZ2-F1
#
_cell.length_a   1.000
_cell.length_b   1.000
_cell.length_c   1.000
_cell.angle_alpha   90.00
_cell.angle_beta   90.00
_cell.angle_gamma   90.00
#
_symmetry.space_group_name_H-M   'P 1'
#
loop_
_entity.id
_entity.type
_entity.pdbx_description
1 polymer ?
#
loop_
_entity_poly.entity_id
_entity_poly.type
_entity_poly.pdbx_seq_one_letter_code
_entity_poly.pdbx_strand_id
1 'polypeptide(L)'
;MQEAVRRHVRNSAFAEAEKVISFVLSDPGVQEARARVEAAETQFGMELCARLQPFQDRYDRAVRDGDLAGLTGICAGKHGRWGRVCVLPDGHETSLEEPHWGRNSEGQSIAWVGSAPDDL
;
A
#
# COMPACT_ATOMS: atom_id res chain seq x y z
N MET A 1 -35.82 -14.87 -14.69
CA MET A 1 -36.21 -14.91 -13.26
C MET A 1 -35.11 -15.51 -12.38
N GLN A 2 -34.61 -16.72 -12.65
CA GLN A 2 -33.55 -17.35 -11.84
C GLN A 2 -32.23 -16.54 -11.76
N GLU A 3 -31.84 -15.87 -12.85
CA GLU A 3 -30.61 -15.07 -12.89
C GLU A 3 -30.71 -13.77 -12.07
N ALA A 4 -31.89 -13.14 -12.03
CA ALA A 4 -32.16 -11.98 -11.18
C ALA A 4 -32.12 -12.37 -9.69
N VAL A 5 -32.66 -13.55 -9.34
CA VAL A 5 -32.59 -14.10 -7.97
C VAL A 5 -31.14 -14.41 -7.59
N ARG A 6 -30.35 -15.04 -8.48
CA ARG A 6 -28.91 -15.29 -8.24
C ARG A 6 -28.11 -14.00 -8.06
N ARG A 7 -28.40 -12.96 -8.84
CA ARG A 7 -27.78 -11.64 -8.70
C ARG A 7 -28.16 -10.98 -7.38
N HIS A 8 -29.42 -11.05 -6.99
CA HIS A 8 -29.90 -10.50 -5.72
C HIS A 8 -29.23 -11.18 -4.53
N VAL A 9 -29.21 -12.52 -4.47
CA VAL A 9 -28.55 -13.28 -3.40
C VAL A 9 -27.07 -12.94 -3.29
N ARG A 10 -26.36 -12.85 -4.42
CA ARG A 10 -24.95 -12.45 -4.44
C ARG A 10 -24.77 -11.03 -3.88
N ASN A 11 -25.56 -10.07 -4.33
CA ASN A 11 -25.48 -8.69 -3.84
C ASN A 11 -25.79 -8.59 -2.34
N SER A 12 -26.76 -9.34 -1.85
CA SER A 12 -27.07 -9.42 -0.42
C SER A 12 -25.92 -10.02 0.38
N ALA A 13 -25.29 -11.09 -0.12
CA ALA A 13 -24.11 -11.69 0.53
C ALA A 13 -22.92 -10.71 0.59
N PHE A 14 -22.68 -9.94 -0.49
CA PHE A 14 -21.67 -8.88 -0.49
C PHE A 14 -21.99 -7.77 0.52
N ALA A 15 -23.24 -7.32 0.58
CA ALA A 15 -23.65 -6.28 1.52
C ALA A 15 -23.50 -6.72 2.99
N GLU A 16 -23.80 -7.98 3.30
CA GLU A 16 -23.58 -8.52 4.65
C GLU A 16 -22.08 -8.65 4.97
N ALA A 17 -21.25 -9.07 4.00
CA ALA A 17 -19.80 -9.09 4.17
C ALA A 17 -19.24 -7.68 4.41
N GLU A 18 -19.67 -6.67 3.65
CA GLU A 18 -19.27 -5.27 3.83
C GLU A 18 -19.64 -4.75 5.22
N LYS A 19 -20.83 -5.08 5.75
CA LYS A 19 -21.22 -4.69 7.11
C LYS A 19 -20.31 -5.30 8.16
N VAL A 20 -20.00 -6.59 8.06
CA VAL A 20 -19.11 -7.28 9.00
C VAL A 20 -17.70 -6.70 8.94
N ILE A 21 -17.17 -6.48 7.74
CA ILE A 21 -15.85 -5.85 7.55
C ILE A 21 -15.86 -4.42 8.13
N SER A 22 -16.86 -3.61 7.80
CA SER A 22 -16.98 -2.26 8.33
C SER A 22 -17.09 -2.25 9.85
N PHE A 23 -17.79 -3.20 10.45
CA PHE A 23 -17.89 -3.33 11.91
C PHE A 23 -16.53 -3.64 12.54
N VAL A 24 -15.80 -4.63 12.01
CA VAL A 24 -14.44 -4.98 12.48
C VAL A 24 -13.48 -3.81 12.30
N LEU A 25 -13.50 -3.14 11.15
CA LEU A 25 -12.65 -1.98 10.90
C LEU A 25 -13.01 -0.79 11.79
N SER A 26 -14.25 -0.70 12.28
CA SER A 26 -14.69 0.36 13.20
C SER A 26 -14.39 0.03 14.66
N ASP A 27 -13.89 -1.17 14.96
CA ASP A 27 -13.50 -1.55 16.31
C ASP A 27 -12.38 -0.61 16.82
N PRO A 28 -12.50 -0.04 18.03
CA PRO A 28 -11.51 0.89 18.56
C PRO A 28 -10.10 0.30 18.66
N GLY A 29 -9.98 -1.01 18.97
CA GLY A 29 -8.69 -1.70 19.04
C GLY A 29 -8.05 -1.85 17.67
N VAL A 30 -8.84 -2.12 16.63
CA VAL A 30 -8.37 -2.15 15.24
C VAL A 30 -7.92 -0.76 14.79
N GLN A 31 -8.68 0.29 15.11
CA GLN A 31 -8.31 1.67 14.82
C GLN A 31 -7.02 2.10 15.53
N GLU A 32 -6.87 1.75 16.80
CA GLU A 32 -5.65 2.03 17.56
C GLU A 32 -4.44 1.28 17.00
N ALA A 33 -4.59 -0.01 16.67
CA ALA A 33 -3.53 -0.79 16.04
C ALA A 33 -3.11 -0.18 14.70
N ARG A 34 -4.08 0.23 13.88
CA ARG A 34 -3.83 0.94 12.61
C ARG A 34 -3.02 2.22 12.83
N ALA A 35 -3.44 3.07 13.77
CA ALA A 35 -2.74 4.33 14.05
C ALA A 35 -1.30 4.10 14.53
N ARG A 36 -1.07 3.06 15.35
CA ARG A 36 0.29 2.68 15.78
C ARG A 36 1.17 2.20 14.62
N VAL A 37 0.60 1.44 13.69
CA VAL A 37 1.31 1.02 12.47
C VAL A 37 1.66 2.22 11.60
N GLU A 38 0.69 3.09 11.29
CA GLU A 38 0.92 4.29 10.48
C GLU A 38 1.99 5.22 11.09
N ALA A 39 2.00 5.37 12.43
CA ALA A 39 3.03 6.11 13.13
C ALA A 39 4.41 5.45 13.01
N ALA A 40 4.51 4.13 13.17
CA ALA A 40 5.76 3.40 13.03
C ALA A 40 6.31 3.45 11.59
N GLU A 41 5.45 3.27 10.58
CA GLU A 41 5.83 3.39 9.16
C GLU A 41 6.38 4.79 8.84
N THR A 42 5.76 5.83 9.40
CA THR A 42 6.21 7.22 9.23
C THR A 42 7.54 7.46 9.92
N GLN A 43 7.72 6.96 11.15
CA GLN A 43 8.97 7.07 11.87
C GLN A 43 10.11 6.37 11.13
N PHE A 44 9.91 5.13 10.66
CA PHE A 44 10.90 4.44 9.84
C PHE A 44 11.15 5.16 8.51
N GLY A 45 10.10 5.76 7.94
CA GLY A 45 10.18 6.70 6.83
C GLY A 45 11.23 7.79 7.06
N MET A 46 11.16 8.45 8.22
CA MET A 46 12.10 9.51 8.59
C MET A 46 13.52 8.99 8.82
N GLU A 47 13.66 7.87 9.53
CA GLU A 47 14.96 7.26 9.87
C GLU A 47 15.73 6.82 8.62
N LEU A 48 15.02 6.27 7.63
CA LEU A 48 15.62 5.73 6.41
C LEU A 48 15.74 6.75 5.27
N CYS A 49 15.19 7.96 5.44
CA CYS A 49 15.13 8.98 4.41
C CYS A 49 16.49 9.27 3.76
N ALA A 50 17.54 9.49 4.56
CA ALA A 50 18.87 9.78 4.03
C ALA A 50 19.42 8.67 3.10
N ARG A 51 19.01 7.43 3.33
CA ARG A 51 19.44 6.27 2.55
C ARG A 51 18.55 6.00 1.35
N LEU A 52 17.23 6.14 1.51
CA LEU A 52 16.24 5.66 0.54
C LEU A 52 15.64 6.76 -0.34
N GLN A 53 15.80 8.04 0.03
CA GLN A 53 15.35 9.17 -0.79
C GLN A 53 15.86 9.15 -2.25
N PRO A 54 17.09 8.72 -2.57
CA PRO A 54 17.55 8.63 -3.95
C PRO A 54 16.68 7.75 -4.87
N PHE A 55 16.02 6.73 -4.32
CA PHE A 55 15.08 5.89 -5.08
C PHE A 55 13.79 6.64 -5.39
N GLN A 56 13.26 7.39 -4.41
CA GLN A 56 12.10 8.25 -4.61
C GLN A 56 12.39 9.35 -5.65
N ASP A 57 13.58 9.97 -5.60
CA ASP A 57 13.96 11.02 -6.55
C ASP A 57 14.10 10.47 -7.98
N ARG A 58 14.54 9.22 -8.12
CA ARG A 58 14.58 8.50 -9.40
C ARG A 58 13.18 8.24 -9.93
N TYR A 59 12.27 7.78 -9.07
CA TYR A 59 10.86 7.57 -9.43
C TYR A 59 10.20 8.89 -9.85
N ASP A 60 10.33 9.95 -9.05
CA ASP A 60 9.75 11.27 -9.36
C ASP A 60 10.26 11.82 -10.69
N ARG A 61 11.54 11.59 -11.01
CA ARG A 61 12.12 11.90 -12.32
C ARG A 61 11.50 11.05 -13.43
N ALA A 62 11.42 9.74 -13.25
CA ALA A 62 10.88 8.84 -14.26
C ALA A 62 9.41 9.17 -14.60
N VAL A 63 8.61 9.51 -13.59
CA VAL A 63 7.24 10.00 -13.78
C VAL A 63 7.20 11.29 -14.59
N ARG A 64 8.02 12.28 -14.22
CA ARG A 64 8.06 13.57 -14.91
C ARG A 64 8.51 13.44 -16.37
N ASP A 65 9.49 12.59 -16.62
CA ASP A 65 10.14 12.46 -17.92
C ASP A 65 9.46 11.41 -18.82
N GLY A 66 8.48 10.66 -18.28
CA GLY A 66 7.79 9.59 -18.99
C GLY A 66 8.67 8.36 -19.25
N ASP A 67 9.67 8.10 -18.40
CA ASP A 67 10.60 6.99 -18.52
C ASP A 67 9.95 5.67 -18.13
N LEU A 68 9.31 5.01 -19.10
CA LEU A 68 8.65 3.73 -18.90
C LEU A 68 9.62 2.64 -18.44
N ALA A 69 10.86 2.62 -18.92
CA ALA A 69 11.83 1.60 -18.54
C ALA A 69 12.18 1.73 -17.05
N GLY A 70 12.41 2.96 -16.57
CA GLY A 70 12.62 3.27 -15.17
C GLY A 70 11.43 2.89 -14.28
N LEU A 71 10.21 3.13 -14.76
CA LEU A 71 8.98 2.77 -14.04
C LEU A 71 8.72 1.26 -14.02
N THR A 72 9.12 0.52 -15.05
CA THR A 72 8.97 -0.96 -15.08
C THR A 72 9.99 -1.69 -14.20
N GLY A 73 11.06 -1.01 -13.80
CA GLY A 73 12.13 -1.60 -12.97
C GLY A 73 11.94 -1.41 -11.47
N ILE A 74 10.81 -0.85 -11.03
CA ILE A 74 10.49 -0.73 -9.60
C ILE A 74 9.85 -2.02 -9.10
N CYS A 75 9.89 -2.21 -7.78
CA CYS A 75 9.31 -3.34 -7.08
C CYS A 75 7.87 -3.57 -7.55
N ALA A 76 7.66 -4.71 -8.22
CA ALA A 76 6.33 -5.20 -8.57
C ALA A 76 5.50 -5.52 -7.32
N GLY A 77 6.19 -5.66 -6.19
CA GLY A 77 5.67 -5.97 -4.87
C GLY A 77 4.32 -5.34 -4.64
N LYS A 78 4.19 -3.99 -4.54
CA LYS A 78 2.99 -3.36 -3.95
C LYS A 78 2.72 -1.95 -4.44
N HIS A 79 1.60 -1.82 -5.15
CA HIS A 79 0.95 -0.56 -5.49
C HIS A 79 -0.37 -0.52 -4.72
N GLY A 80 -0.34 -0.01 -3.49
CA GLY A 80 -1.54 0.07 -2.66
C GLY A 80 -2.61 0.94 -3.32
N ARG A 81 -3.88 0.60 -3.11
CA ARG A 81 -5.07 1.31 -3.62
C ARG A 81 -5.07 2.80 -3.25
N TRP A 82 -4.33 3.18 -2.20
CA TRP A 82 -4.19 4.54 -1.70
C TRP A 82 -2.96 5.31 -2.21
N GLY A 83 -2.31 4.81 -3.27
CA GLY A 83 -1.18 5.50 -3.91
C GLY A 83 0.18 5.23 -3.26
N ARG A 84 0.27 4.20 -2.41
CA ARG A 84 1.55 3.71 -1.88
C ARG A 84 2.26 2.92 -2.97
N VAL A 85 3.32 3.48 -3.53
CA VAL A 85 4.16 2.82 -4.55
C VAL A 85 5.50 2.48 -3.92
N CYS A 86 5.90 1.21 -3.98
CA CYS A 86 7.26 0.84 -3.62
C CYS A 86 8.22 1.29 -4.73
N VAL A 87 9.10 2.24 -4.43
CA VAL A 87 10.03 2.84 -5.41
C VAL A 87 11.41 2.18 -5.42
N LEU A 88 11.60 1.11 -4.66
CA LEU A 88 12.82 0.31 -4.67
C LEU A 88 12.91 -0.54 -5.94
N PRO A 89 14.12 -1.02 -6.32
CA PRO A 89 14.29 -1.89 -7.48
C PRO A 89 13.50 -3.19 -7.38
N ASP A 90 13.13 -3.75 -8.53
CA ASP A 90 12.52 -5.07 -8.63
C ASP A 90 13.36 -6.16 -7.92
N GLY A 91 12.69 -7.08 -7.24
CA GLY A 91 13.29 -8.17 -6.50
C GLY A 91 13.91 -7.80 -5.15
N HIS A 92 13.87 -6.54 -4.69
CA HIS A 92 14.42 -6.17 -3.38
C HIS A 92 13.73 -6.93 -2.22
N GLU A 93 12.48 -7.34 -2.40
CA GLU A 93 11.72 -8.14 -1.46
C GLU A 93 12.35 -9.53 -1.19
N THR A 94 13.26 -9.99 -2.06
CA THR A 94 13.96 -11.28 -1.87
C THR A 94 15.15 -11.19 -0.91
N SER A 95 15.75 -10.01 -0.73
CA SER A 95 16.87 -9.83 0.20
C SER A 95 16.40 -9.62 1.63
N LEU A 96 15.18 -9.10 1.83
CA LEU A 96 14.60 -8.72 3.13
C LEU A 96 15.46 -7.71 3.93
N GLU A 97 16.48 -7.11 3.31
CA GLU A 97 17.38 -6.14 3.95
C GLU A 97 16.72 -4.77 4.09
N GLU A 98 15.84 -4.43 3.13
CA GLU A 98 15.17 -3.15 3.05
C GLU A 98 13.66 -3.32 3.21
N PRO A 99 13.01 -2.52 4.09
CA PRO A 99 11.56 -2.39 4.02
C PRO A 99 11.17 -1.77 2.67
N HIS A 100 9.93 -1.99 2.26
CA HIS A 100 9.38 -1.22 1.15
C HIS A 100 9.39 0.27 1.48
N TRP A 101 9.60 1.10 0.46
CA TRP A 101 9.78 2.54 0.60
C TRP A 101 8.96 3.31 -0.45
N GLY A 102 8.38 4.43 -0.03
CA GLY A 102 7.58 5.28 -0.90
C GLY A 102 6.96 6.46 -0.14
N ARG A 103 5.88 7.01 -0.69
CA ARG A 103 5.08 8.06 -0.05
C ARG A 103 3.66 7.58 0.26
N ASN A 104 3.08 8.09 1.34
CA ASN A 104 1.65 7.93 1.62
C ASN A 104 0.82 8.93 0.78
N SER A 105 -0.51 8.89 0.92
CA SER A 105 -1.44 9.78 0.21
C SER A 105 -1.27 11.26 0.56
N GLU A 106 -0.60 11.59 1.66
CA GLU A 106 -0.27 12.95 2.07
C GLU A 106 1.10 13.42 1.56
N GLY A 107 1.81 12.55 0.82
CA GLY A 107 3.14 12.83 0.28
C GLY A 107 4.29 12.66 1.26
N GLN A 108 4.03 12.14 2.47
CA GLN A 108 5.07 11.88 3.47
C GLN A 108 5.79 10.57 3.17
N SER A 109 7.11 10.55 3.37
CA SER A 109 7.92 9.34 3.22
C SER A 109 7.57 8.31 4.28
N ILE A 110 7.34 7.07 3.86
CA ILE A 110 7.02 5.93 4.74
C ILE A 110 7.86 4.72 4.38
N ALA A 111 8.12 3.86 5.37
CA ALA A 111 8.75 2.57 5.18
C ALA A 111 7.90 1.47 5.83
N TRP A 112 7.66 0.36 5.12
CA TRP A 112 6.79 -0.72 5.61
C TRP A 112 7.34 -2.12 5.31
N VAL A 113 7.00 -3.09 6.15
CA VAL A 113 7.41 -4.50 6.00
C VAL A 113 6.20 -5.32 5.58
N GLY A 114 6.43 -6.30 4.71
CA GLY A 114 5.38 -7.23 4.28
C GLY A 114 4.45 -6.59 3.26
N SER A 115 3.18 -7.02 3.25
CA SER A 115 2.20 -6.44 2.33
C SER A 115 1.69 -5.09 2.78
N ALA A 116 1.62 -4.14 1.84
CA ALA A 116 0.77 -2.97 1.99
C ALA A 116 -0.60 -3.55 2.39
N PRO A 117 -1.11 -3.19 3.58
CA PRO A 117 -2.25 -3.88 4.19
C PRO A 117 -3.55 -3.72 3.37
N ASP A 118 -3.51 -2.94 2.30
CA ASP A 118 -4.56 -2.63 1.34
C ASP A 118 -4.54 -3.48 0.05
N ASP A 119 -3.74 -4.57 0.01
CA ASP A 119 -3.71 -5.55 -1.10
C ASP A 119 -4.94 -6.52 -1.15
N LEU A 120 -5.99 -6.27 -0.36
CA LEU A 120 -7.25 -7.06 -0.34
C LEU A 120 -8.46 -6.27 -0.84
#